data_AF-A0A7S4IJD9-F1
#
_entry.id   AF-A0A7S4IJD9-F1
#
_cell.length_a   1.000
_cell.length_b   1.000
_cell.length_c   1.000
_cell.angle_alpha   90.00
_cell.angle_beta   90.00
_cell.angle_gamma   90.00
#
_symmetry.space_group_name_H-M   'P 1'
#
loop_
_entity.id
_entity.type
_entity.pdbx_description
1 polymer ?
#
loop_
_entity_poly.entity_id
_entity_poly.type
_entity_poly.pdbx_seq_one_letter_code
_entity_poly.pdbx_strand_id
1 'polypeptide(L)'
;ENFSDIEFSFEVENFQKSNRSSVLLDPNQEFSMLDDKNRCLNIYLGSVLTDNDNCMCSVYARYWLLNKTTLPLLFKAKGSRDIAAGQSLEEMEQKRLESEESLDKQLQKDYKEEFNPLMYSYNSSKLLFRNKTQVQIADSVWSNPISLESVGTDGSLIIQEANGTKQFELGVSIKLLTGRFYRTKMISFAPRYILVNNSKHELYYRQTETRTGHLLPADSHFPFHWCDVSKPLEICITRNKDYLWSSSFSINQISEFILKVPHKTPKKKIRRNSATELWHDAFLVNVEVQLTEGSFLIVFKDEHLQEPPYRIENSTGQEILYFQKCLNDAHEILSPYAQVPYLFDVPDVSR
;
A
#
# COMPACT_ATOMS: atom_id res chain seq x y z
N GLU A 1 43.76 31.51 3.59
CA GLU A 1 42.66 32.47 3.29
C GLU A 1 41.53 32.17 4.27
N ASN A 2 40.90 33.18 4.86
CA ASN A 2 39.76 32.94 5.75
C ASN A 2 38.60 32.43 4.88
N PHE A 3 38.04 31.26 5.21
CA PHE A 3 36.84 30.72 4.55
C PHE A 3 35.60 31.63 4.67
N SER A 4 35.68 32.73 5.43
CA SER A 4 34.63 33.73 5.62
C SER A 4 34.21 34.49 4.36
N ASP A 5 35.03 34.46 3.30
CA ASP A 5 34.82 35.28 2.10
C ASP A 5 34.13 34.51 0.96
N ILE A 6 33.82 33.22 1.16
CA ILE A 6 33.16 32.39 0.14
C ILE A 6 31.63 32.48 0.30
N GLU A 7 30.97 33.07 -0.70
CA GLU A 7 29.51 33.11 -0.81
C GLU A 7 28.96 31.95 -1.63
N PHE A 8 27.86 31.35 -1.14
CA PHE A 8 27.11 30.34 -1.86
C PHE A 8 25.76 30.89 -2.32
N SER A 9 25.32 30.37 -3.47
CA SER A 9 23.95 30.47 -3.97
C SER A 9 23.66 29.24 -4.80
N PHE A 10 22.41 28.80 -4.78
CA PHE A 10 21.99 27.58 -5.45
C PHE A 10 20.88 27.87 -6.44
N GLU A 11 20.85 27.05 -7.48
CA GLU A 11 19.85 27.08 -8.53
C GLU A 11 19.39 25.64 -8.77
N VAL A 12 18.08 25.45 -8.76
CA VAL A 12 17.41 24.19 -9.02
C VAL A 12 16.41 24.46 -10.13
N GLU A 13 16.27 23.52 -11.06
CA GLU A 13 15.29 23.63 -12.14
C GLU A 13 13.88 23.94 -11.59
N ASN A 14 13.17 24.85 -12.24
CA ASN A 14 11.84 25.36 -11.83
C ASN A 14 11.81 26.20 -10.54
N PHE A 15 12.97 26.57 -9.99
CA PHE A 15 13.08 27.49 -8.86
C PHE A 15 13.91 28.72 -9.22
N GLN A 16 13.52 29.86 -8.66
CA GLN A 16 14.34 31.06 -8.62
C GLN A 16 15.60 30.80 -7.80
N LYS A 17 16.69 31.45 -8.21
CA LYS A 17 17.99 31.38 -7.53
C LYS A 17 17.85 31.74 -6.04
N SER A 18 18.53 30.98 -5.18
CA SER A 18 18.46 31.17 -3.73
C SER A 18 19.00 32.52 -3.28
N ASN A 19 18.71 32.89 -2.02
CA ASN A 19 19.48 33.93 -1.33
C ASN A 19 20.99 33.60 -1.34
N ARG A 20 21.83 34.63 -1.23
CA ARG A 20 23.28 34.49 -1.06
C ARG A 20 23.62 34.49 0.41
N SER A 21 24.59 33.67 0.80
CA SER A 21 25.11 33.66 2.17
C SER A 21 26.56 33.19 2.18
N SER A 22 27.39 33.83 2.99
CA SER A 22 28.78 33.39 3.21
C SER A 22 28.80 32.14 4.09
N VAL A 23 29.80 31.28 3.88
CA VAL A 23 30.01 30.13 4.77
C VAL A 23 30.45 30.65 6.14
N LEU A 24 29.49 30.74 7.04
CA LEU A 24 29.80 30.64 8.44
C LEU A 24 30.06 29.15 8.72
N LEU A 25 30.98 28.83 9.63
CA LEU A 25 31.14 27.46 10.17
C LEU A 25 29.90 27.09 11.03
N ASP A 26 28.70 27.32 10.51
CA ASP A 26 27.43 26.83 11.02
C ASP A 26 27.14 25.50 10.33
N PRO A 27 26.99 24.40 11.09
CA PRO A 27 26.80 23.07 10.52
C PRO A 27 25.49 22.89 9.73
N ASN A 28 24.55 23.85 9.74
CA ASN A 28 23.26 23.75 9.01
C ASN A 28 22.74 25.11 8.48
N GLN A 29 23.45 25.73 7.55
CA GLN A 29 23.00 26.98 6.94
C GLN A 29 21.83 26.75 5.96
N GLU A 30 20.79 27.57 6.06
CA GLU A 30 19.55 27.45 5.27
C GLU A 30 19.55 28.43 4.10
N PHE A 31 19.16 27.93 2.92
CA PHE A 31 19.00 28.70 1.69
C PHE A 31 17.59 28.51 1.15
N SER A 32 16.86 29.60 0.98
CA SER A 32 15.49 29.63 0.49
C SER A 32 15.45 29.91 -1.00
N MET A 33 14.67 29.12 -1.74
CA MET A 33 14.38 29.29 -3.15
C MET A 33 12.86 29.36 -3.34
N LEU A 34 12.40 30.14 -4.30
CA LEU A 34 10.98 30.29 -4.60
C LEU A 34 10.67 29.64 -5.95
N ASP A 35 9.57 28.91 -6.06
CA ASP A 35 9.09 28.48 -7.38
C ASP A 35 8.32 29.60 -8.12
N ASP A 36 7.81 29.30 -9.31
CA ASP A 36 7.03 30.21 -10.15
C ASP A 36 5.76 30.75 -9.48
N LYS A 37 5.25 30.07 -8.44
CA LYS A 37 4.09 30.47 -7.63
C LYS A 37 4.48 31.16 -6.32
N ASN A 38 5.74 31.55 -6.13
CA ASN A 38 6.28 32.14 -4.89
C ASN A 38 6.19 31.22 -3.67
N ARG A 39 6.17 29.89 -3.85
CA ARG A 39 6.23 28.93 -2.74
C ARG A 39 7.69 28.62 -2.43
N CYS A 40 8.01 28.54 -1.13
CA CYS A 40 9.38 28.38 -0.67
C CYS A 40 9.82 26.90 -0.58
N LEU A 41 11.04 26.63 -1.06
CA LEU A 41 11.82 25.43 -0.79
C LEU A 41 13.11 25.84 -0.08
N ASN A 42 13.35 25.26 1.09
CA ASN A 42 14.57 25.44 1.86
C ASN A 42 15.51 24.25 1.64
N ILE A 43 16.72 24.54 1.19
CA ILE A 43 17.84 23.59 1.13
C ILE A 43 18.90 23.99 2.14
N TYR A 44 19.77 23.05 2.46
CA TYR A 44 20.73 23.19 3.54
C TYR A 44 22.15 22.97 3.03
N LEU A 45 23.06 23.78 3.51
CA LEU A 45 24.50 23.61 3.34
C LEU A 45 25.09 23.17 4.69
N GLY A 46 25.60 21.94 4.72
CA GLY A 46 26.38 21.44 5.85
C GLY A 46 27.87 21.52 5.52
N SER A 47 28.66 22.13 6.38
CA SER A 47 30.12 22.17 6.27
C SER A 47 30.75 21.30 7.36
N VAL A 48 31.80 20.56 7.00
CA VAL A 48 32.62 19.78 7.94
C VAL A 48 34.09 20.03 7.59
N LEU A 49 34.87 20.50 8.57
CA LEU A 49 36.32 20.56 8.45
C LEU A 49 36.88 19.14 8.55
N THR A 50 37.71 18.77 7.58
CA THR A 50 38.42 17.49 7.55
C THR A 50 39.80 17.65 8.19
N ASP A 51 40.41 16.54 8.59
CA ASP A 51 41.71 16.51 9.28
C ASP A 51 42.87 17.18 8.50
N ASN A 52 42.69 17.40 7.19
CA ASN A 52 43.68 18.03 6.30
C ASN A 52 43.38 19.51 6.03
N ASP A 53 42.66 20.20 6.91
CA ASP A 53 42.21 21.60 6.75
C ASP A 53 41.32 21.86 5.51
N ASN A 54 40.81 20.80 4.86
CA ASN A 54 39.82 20.95 3.78
C ASN A 54 38.42 21.09 4.38
N CYS A 55 37.60 21.96 3.81
CA CYS A 55 36.17 22.07 4.13
C CYS A 55 35.35 21.24 3.14
N MET A 56 34.67 20.20 3.64
CA MET A 56 33.69 19.45 2.85
C MET A 56 32.31 20.08 3.03
N CYS A 57 31.78 20.65 1.95
CA CYS A 57 30.43 21.20 1.88
C CYS A 57 29.46 20.18 1.27
N SER A 58 28.33 19.95 1.94
CA SER A 58 27.25 19.07 1.48
C SER A 58 25.97 19.87 1.33
N VAL A 59 25.42 19.89 0.12
CA VAL A 59 24.11 20.51 -0.19
C VAL A 59 23.04 19.45 -0.15
N TYR A 60 21.94 19.69 0.57
CA TYR A 60 20.87 18.70 0.72
C TYR A 60 19.51 19.33 1.03
N ALA A 61 18.44 18.63 0.64
CA ALA A 61 17.11 18.80 1.22
C ALA A 61 16.94 17.80 2.37
N ARG A 62 16.25 18.17 3.44
CA ARG A 62 16.03 17.27 4.59
C ARG A 62 15.16 16.07 4.24
N TYR A 63 14.15 16.28 3.41
CA TYR A 63 13.20 15.25 3.02
C TYR A 63 13.08 15.15 1.51
N TRP A 64 13.03 13.91 1.03
CA TRP A 64 12.59 13.56 -0.32
C TRP A 64 11.29 12.79 -0.20
N LEU A 65 10.22 13.27 -0.83
CA LEU A 65 8.93 12.59 -0.85
C LEU A 65 8.85 11.79 -2.14
N LEU A 66 8.67 10.47 -2.01
CA LEU A 66 8.58 9.53 -3.10
C LEU A 66 7.14 9.03 -3.22
N ASN A 67 6.46 9.38 -4.32
CA ASN A 67 5.14 8.87 -4.63
C ASN A 67 5.28 7.53 -5.37
N LYS A 68 5.15 6.41 -4.66
CA LYS A 68 5.09 5.05 -5.23
C LYS A 68 3.65 4.61 -5.54
N THR A 69 2.71 5.56 -5.64
CA THR A 69 1.32 5.28 -6.02
C THR A 69 1.11 5.68 -7.48
N THR A 70 0.10 5.09 -8.12
CA THR A 70 -0.37 5.54 -9.45
C THR A 70 -1.27 6.79 -9.37
N LEU A 71 -1.47 7.34 -8.17
CA LEU A 71 -2.38 8.47 -7.92
C LEU A 71 -1.59 9.77 -7.71
N PRO A 72 -2.12 10.93 -8.14
CA PRO A 72 -1.47 12.21 -7.91
C PRO A 72 -1.55 12.59 -6.42
N LEU A 73 -0.38 12.74 -5.78
CA LEU A 73 -0.26 13.16 -4.40
C LEU A 73 0.14 14.62 -4.30
N LEU A 74 -0.64 15.38 -3.53
CA LEU A 74 -0.32 16.74 -3.13
C LEU A 74 0.13 16.78 -1.68
N PHE A 75 1.19 17.51 -1.40
CA PHE A 75 1.75 17.68 -0.06
C PHE A 75 1.67 19.13 0.40
N LYS A 76 1.39 19.35 1.69
CA LYS A 76 1.54 20.67 2.32
C LYS A 76 1.95 20.57 3.78
N ALA A 77 2.57 21.62 4.30
CA ALA A 77 2.81 21.73 5.74
C ALA A 77 1.49 22.01 6.49
N LYS A 78 1.32 21.43 7.67
CA LYS A 78 0.17 21.68 8.54
C LYS A 78 0.04 23.18 8.83
N GLY A 79 -1.13 23.75 8.53
CA GLY A 79 -1.41 25.18 8.72
C GLY A 79 -0.95 26.07 7.56
N SER A 80 -0.27 25.52 6.56
CA SER A 80 -0.01 26.23 5.30
C SER A 80 -1.29 26.34 4.48
N ARG A 81 -1.47 27.49 3.82
CA ARG A 81 -2.52 27.68 2.81
C ARG A 81 -2.12 27.05 1.49
N ASP A 82 -0.85 27.19 1.14
CA ASP A 82 -0.29 26.71 -0.12
C ASP A 82 0.21 25.27 0.00
N ILE A 83 0.14 24.54 -1.12
CA ILE A 83 0.84 23.27 -1.28
C ILE A 83 2.35 23.50 -1.27
N ALA A 84 3.13 22.45 -1.03
CA ALA A 84 4.59 22.54 -1.04
C ALA A 84 5.11 22.95 -2.42
N ALA A 85 6.25 23.65 -2.43
CA ALA A 85 6.87 24.14 -3.64
C ALA A 85 7.30 23.01 -4.58
N GLY A 86 7.39 23.31 -5.88
CA GLY A 86 7.77 22.33 -6.90
C GLY A 86 6.68 21.32 -7.28
N GLN A 87 5.43 21.54 -6.85
CA GLN A 87 4.26 20.75 -7.28
C GLN A 87 3.41 21.54 -8.27
N SER A 88 3.13 20.97 -9.45
CA SER A 88 2.21 21.55 -10.44
C SER A 88 0.82 20.93 -10.33
N LEU A 89 -0.23 21.74 -10.16
CA LEU A 89 -1.61 21.24 -10.14
C LEU A 89 -2.03 20.71 -11.52
N GLU A 90 -1.57 21.34 -12.59
CA GLU A 90 -1.87 20.97 -13.98
C GLU A 90 -1.29 19.57 -14.31
N GLU A 91 -0.03 19.31 -13.93
CA GLU A 91 0.59 17.99 -14.11
C GLU A 91 -0.12 16.90 -13.29
N MET A 92 -0.63 17.27 -12.11
CA MET A 92 -1.34 16.34 -11.23
C MET A 92 -2.73 16.01 -11.78
N GLU A 93 -3.45 16.98 -12.36
CA GLU A 93 -4.71 16.74 -13.06
C GLU A 93 -4.52 15.85 -14.29
N GLN A 94 -3.44 16.06 -15.06
CA GLN A 94 -3.11 15.19 -16.18
C GLN A 94 -2.85 13.74 -15.72
N LYS A 95 -2.05 13.55 -14.67
CA LYS A 95 -1.80 12.24 -14.06
C LYS A 95 -3.09 11.59 -13.53
N ARG A 96 -4.02 12.37 -12.99
CA ARG A 96 -5.34 11.89 -12.57
C ARG A 96 -6.10 11.28 -13.75
N LEU A 97 -6.20 12.02 -14.85
CA LEU A 97 -6.92 11.56 -16.06
C LEU A 97 -6.27 10.29 -16.64
N GLU A 98 -4.94 10.22 -16.64
CA GLU A 98 -4.20 9.02 -17.06
C GLU A 98 -4.44 7.82 -16.13
N SER A 99 -4.58 8.05 -14.81
CA SER A 99 -4.88 7.00 -13.84
C SER A 99 -6.31 6.46 -13.92
N GLU A 100 -7.24 7.25 -14.46
CA GLU A 100 -8.64 6.87 -14.69
C GLU A 100 -8.85 6.15 -16.04
N GLU A 101 -7.80 6.02 -16.88
CA GLU A 101 -7.88 5.28 -18.14
C GLU A 101 -8.08 3.75 -17.95
N SER A 102 -8.58 3.08 -18.99
CA SER A 102 -9.01 1.68 -18.93
C SER A 102 -7.93 0.70 -18.47
N LEU A 103 -8.34 -0.36 -17.75
CA LEU A 103 -7.51 -1.44 -17.23
C LEU A 103 -6.57 -2.04 -18.30
N ASP A 104 -7.05 -2.16 -19.54
CA ASP A 104 -6.29 -2.68 -20.69
C ASP A 104 -5.07 -1.83 -21.04
N LYS A 105 -5.15 -0.51 -20.86
CA LYS A 105 -4.01 0.40 -21.07
C LYS A 105 -3.03 0.37 -19.89
N GLN A 106 -3.53 0.14 -18.68
CA GLN A 106 -2.67 -0.02 -17.49
C GLN A 106 -1.84 -1.30 -17.56
N LEU A 107 -2.40 -2.40 -18.08
CA LEU A 107 -1.70 -3.68 -18.25
C LEU A 107 -0.63 -3.67 -19.36
N GLN A 108 -0.70 -2.76 -20.32
CA GLN A 108 0.24 -2.65 -21.45
C GLN A 108 1.43 -1.73 -21.19
N LYS A 109 1.43 -0.97 -20.09
CA LYS A 109 2.57 -0.10 -19.75
C LYS A 109 3.64 -0.94 -19.07
N ASP A 110 4.79 -1.11 -19.74
CA ASP A 110 6.05 -1.45 -19.10
C ASP A 110 6.38 -0.32 -18.10
N TYR A 111 5.90 -0.44 -16.87
CA TYR A 111 6.19 0.48 -15.78
C TYR A 111 7.66 0.34 -15.35
N LYS A 112 8.57 0.90 -16.17
CA LYS A 112 9.86 1.38 -15.67
C LYS A 112 9.58 2.68 -14.93
N GLU A 113 9.02 2.58 -13.72
CA GLU A 113 8.73 3.76 -12.90
C GLU A 113 10.03 4.36 -12.38
N GLU A 114 10.54 5.37 -13.08
CA GLU A 114 11.43 6.36 -12.49
C GLU A 114 10.59 7.25 -11.58
N PHE A 115 10.45 6.83 -10.32
CA PHE A 115 9.83 7.68 -9.31
C PHE A 115 10.75 8.86 -9.01
N ASN A 116 10.40 10.03 -9.53
CA ASN A 116 11.14 11.26 -9.26
C ASN A 116 10.79 11.80 -7.86
N PRO A 117 11.74 11.83 -6.91
CA PRO A 117 11.48 12.33 -5.56
C PRO A 117 11.26 13.85 -5.56
N LEU A 118 10.26 14.30 -4.82
CA LEU A 118 10.03 15.72 -4.55
C LEU A 118 10.90 16.17 -3.37
N MET A 119 11.75 17.18 -3.57
CA MET A 119 12.44 17.84 -2.45
C MET A 119 11.42 18.59 -1.59
N TYR A 120 11.46 18.37 -0.27
CA TYR A 120 10.48 18.94 0.65
C TYR A 120 11.14 19.57 1.87
N SER A 121 10.61 20.73 2.26
CA SER A 121 11.00 21.47 3.45
C SER A 121 9.80 22.10 4.13
N TYR A 122 9.93 22.36 5.42
CA TYR A 122 8.97 23.16 6.16
C TYR A 122 9.38 24.64 6.10
N ASN A 123 8.41 25.54 5.88
CA ASN A 123 8.64 26.99 5.82
C ASN A 123 8.90 27.62 7.22
N SER A 124 8.84 26.85 8.31
CA SER A 124 9.04 27.36 9.66
C SER A 124 10.28 26.73 10.30
N SER A 125 11.33 27.55 10.46
CA SER A 125 12.58 27.18 11.13
C SER A 125 12.46 27.04 12.65
N LYS A 126 11.38 27.53 13.26
CA LYS A 126 11.32 27.71 14.72
C LYS A 126 10.76 26.52 15.53
N LEU A 127 10.11 25.54 14.90
CA LEU A 127 9.37 24.49 15.63
C LEU A 127 9.43 23.12 14.93
N LEU A 128 10.62 22.55 14.77
CA LEU A 128 10.84 21.23 14.13
C LEU A 128 9.94 20.11 14.68
N PHE A 129 9.64 20.12 15.98
CA PHE A 129 8.76 19.11 16.61
C PHE A 129 7.26 19.31 16.38
N ARG A 130 6.85 20.43 15.74
CA ARG A 130 5.47 20.67 15.32
C ARG A 130 5.27 20.55 13.81
N ASN A 131 6.36 20.28 13.09
CA ASN A 131 6.32 20.13 11.65
C ASN A 131 5.57 18.84 11.30
N LYS A 132 4.39 19.02 10.73
CA LYS A 132 3.55 17.93 10.23
C LYS A 132 3.19 18.21 8.79
N THR A 133 3.03 17.15 8.02
CA THR A 133 2.68 17.18 6.61
C THR A 133 1.28 16.64 6.45
N GLN A 134 0.48 17.28 5.60
CA GLN A 134 -0.80 16.77 5.14
C GLN A 134 -0.66 16.36 3.68
N VAL A 135 -1.35 15.29 3.32
CA VAL A 135 -1.36 14.73 1.97
C VAL A 135 -2.78 14.74 1.44
N GLN A 136 -2.95 14.98 0.16
CA GLN A 136 -4.21 14.91 -0.55
C GLN A 136 -4.02 14.07 -1.81
N ILE A 137 -5.01 13.26 -2.15
CA ILE A 137 -5.06 12.49 -3.40
C ILE A 137 -6.07 13.18 -4.30
N ALA A 138 -5.65 13.71 -5.44
CA ALA A 138 -6.53 14.43 -6.36
C ALA A 138 -7.41 15.48 -5.64
N ASP A 139 -8.74 15.30 -5.65
CA ASP A 139 -9.77 16.16 -5.04
C ASP A 139 -10.28 15.65 -3.68
N SER A 140 -9.57 14.70 -3.05
CA SER A 140 -9.91 14.17 -1.72
C SER A 140 -9.85 15.23 -0.62
N VAL A 141 -10.29 14.89 0.58
CA VAL A 141 -10.00 15.72 1.76
C VAL A 141 -8.51 15.62 2.11
N TRP A 142 -7.93 16.68 2.67
CA TRP A 142 -6.57 16.63 3.23
C TRP A 142 -6.50 15.63 4.38
N SER A 143 -5.45 14.82 4.40
CA SER A 143 -5.19 13.85 5.45
C SER A 143 -5.05 14.49 6.84
N ASN A 144 -5.16 13.65 7.87
CA ASN A 144 -4.64 13.99 9.19
C ASN A 144 -3.14 14.31 9.09
N PRO A 145 -2.62 15.31 9.83
CA PRO A 145 -1.21 15.68 9.74
C PRO A 145 -0.27 14.60 10.30
N ILE A 146 0.68 14.14 9.49
CA ILE A 146 1.71 13.15 9.85
C ILE A 146 3.08 13.79 10.09
N SER A 147 3.92 13.14 10.90
CA SER A 147 5.32 13.54 11.09
C SER A 147 6.20 12.81 10.08
N LEU A 148 7.11 13.53 9.41
CA LEU A 148 8.12 12.92 8.54
C LEU A 148 9.36 12.41 9.33
N GLU A 149 9.39 12.63 10.65
CA GLU A 149 10.41 12.10 11.55
C GLU A 149 10.03 10.72 12.09
N SER A 150 8.74 10.47 12.21
CA SER A 150 8.16 9.23 12.71
C SER A 150 6.80 9.06 12.08
N VAL A 151 6.65 8.03 11.25
CA VAL A 151 5.31 7.53 10.93
C VAL A 151 4.80 6.85 12.19
N GLY A 152 3.50 6.95 12.49
CA GLY A 152 2.91 6.27 13.65
C GLY A 152 3.17 4.77 13.66
N THR A 153 2.73 4.08 14.71
CA THR A 153 3.02 2.66 14.92
C THR A 153 2.55 1.74 13.78
N ASP A 154 1.51 2.14 13.05
CA ASP A 154 0.89 1.39 11.95
C ASP A 154 1.53 1.64 10.57
N GLY A 155 2.37 2.68 10.46
CA GLY A 155 3.01 3.05 9.21
C GLY A 155 2.00 3.45 8.11
N SER A 156 0.80 3.93 8.45
CA SER A 156 -0.24 4.21 7.46
C SER A 156 -0.80 5.64 7.50
N LEU A 157 -1.43 6.03 6.40
CA LEU A 157 -2.10 7.31 6.22
C LEU A 157 -3.46 7.10 5.56
N ILE A 158 -4.50 7.54 6.26
CA ILE A 158 -5.88 7.48 5.78
C ILE A 158 -6.28 8.83 5.18
N ILE A 159 -6.89 8.78 4.00
CA ILE A 159 -7.36 9.94 3.23
C ILE A 159 -8.77 9.62 2.74
N GLN A 160 -9.75 10.42 3.15
CA GLN A 160 -11.15 10.26 2.74
C GLN A 160 -11.42 11.00 1.43
N GLU A 161 -12.20 10.39 0.55
CA GLU A 161 -12.77 11.08 -0.61
C GLU A 161 -13.74 12.17 -0.14
N ALA A 162 -13.94 13.22 -0.96
CA ALA A 162 -14.75 14.38 -0.58
C ALA A 162 -16.20 14.04 -0.20
N ASN A 163 -16.77 12.97 -0.77
CA ASN A 163 -18.13 12.48 -0.47
C ASN A 163 -18.20 11.58 0.79
N GLY A 164 -17.05 11.19 1.37
CA GLY A 164 -16.95 10.35 2.57
C GLY A 164 -17.24 8.85 2.37
N THR A 165 -17.56 8.38 1.15
CA THR A 165 -17.87 6.96 0.93
C THR A 165 -16.62 6.13 0.71
N LYS A 166 -15.70 6.63 -0.12
CA LYS A 166 -14.44 5.97 -0.45
C LYS A 166 -13.31 6.42 0.48
N GLN A 167 -12.42 5.49 0.79
CA GLN A 167 -11.22 5.77 1.58
C GLN A 167 -9.97 5.24 0.88
N PHE A 168 -9.01 6.11 0.75
CA PHE A 168 -7.64 5.75 0.39
C PHE A 168 -6.86 5.51 1.67
N GLU A 169 -6.08 4.44 1.66
CA GLU A 169 -5.10 4.15 2.70
C GLU A 169 -3.75 3.96 2.01
N LEU A 170 -2.75 4.66 2.52
CA LEU A 170 -1.37 4.61 2.02
C LEU A 170 -0.46 4.02 3.10
N GLY A 171 0.49 3.19 2.70
CA GLY A 171 1.67 2.87 3.47
C GLY A 171 2.67 4.01 3.40
N VAL A 172 3.24 4.38 4.54
CA VAL A 172 4.29 5.41 4.64
C VAL A 172 5.52 4.81 5.29
N SER A 173 6.66 4.87 4.61
CA SER A 173 7.94 4.39 5.12
C SER A 173 9.01 5.48 5.08
N ILE A 174 9.90 5.45 6.06
CA ILE A 174 11.03 6.38 6.20
C ILE A 174 12.31 5.59 6.01
N LYS A 175 13.10 5.98 5.03
CA LYS A 175 14.44 5.43 4.79
C LYS A 175 15.49 6.52 4.96
N LEU A 176 16.45 6.29 5.85
CA LEU A 176 17.65 7.12 5.93
C LEU A 176 18.53 6.80 4.71
N LEU A 177 18.86 7.82 3.93
CA LEU A 177 19.74 7.62 2.78
C LEU A 177 21.20 7.47 3.26
N THR A 178 22.04 6.93 2.39
CA THR A 178 23.46 6.63 2.67
C THR A 178 24.37 7.30 1.65
N GLY A 179 25.69 7.24 1.87
CA GLY A 179 26.68 7.83 0.98
C GLY A 179 26.50 9.35 0.85
N ARG A 180 26.54 9.88 -0.38
CA ARG A 180 26.42 11.33 -0.65
C ARG A 180 25.09 11.98 -0.19
N PHE A 181 24.07 11.18 0.11
CA PHE A 181 22.74 11.66 0.52
C PHE A 181 22.43 11.43 2.00
N TYR A 182 23.43 11.10 2.83
CA TYR A 182 23.24 10.72 4.23
C TYR A 182 22.47 11.72 5.10
N ARG A 183 22.39 12.99 4.69
CA ARG A 183 21.64 14.05 5.38
C ARG A 183 20.16 14.16 4.96
N THR A 184 19.71 13.33 4.05
CA THR A 184 18.36 13.33 3.49
C THR A 184 17.60 12.08 3.91
N LYS A 185 16.34 12.26 4.32
CA LYS A 185 15.40 11.17 4.57
C LYS A 185 14.49 11.00 3.37
N MET A 186 14.36 9.77 2.88
CA MET A 186 13.39 9.43 1.84
C MET A 186 12.11 8.94 2.51
N ILE A 187 11.00 9.63 2.23
CA ILE A 187 9.67 9.30 2.72
C ILE A 187 8.90 8.72 1.53
N SER A 188 8.60 7.42 1.57
CA SER A 188 7.86 6.76 0.49
C SER A 188 6.39 6.63 0.86
N PHE A 189 5.52 6.98 -0.09
CA PHE A 189 4.07 6.78 -0.03
C PHE A 189 3.69 5.72 -1.04
N ALA A 190 3.13 4.60 -0.59
CA ALA A 190 2.70 3.49 -1.43
C ALA A 190 1.24 3.13 -1.13
N PRO A 191 0.50 2.45 -2.02
CA PRO A 191 -0.81 1.91 -1.69
C PRO A 191 -0.73 1.01 -0.45
N ARG A 192 -1.66 1.14 0.50
CA ARG A 192 -1.64 0.30 1.70
C ARG A 192 -1.88 -1.17 1.41
N TYR A 193 -2.72 -1.49 0.42
CA TYR A 193 -3.02 -2.87 0.05
C TYR A 193 -2.68 -3.06 -1.42
N ILE A 194 -1.91 -4.11 -1.72
CA ILE A 194 -1.56 -4.51 -3.09
C ILE A 194 -1.96 -5.96 -3.24
N LEU A 195 -2.89 -6.22 -4.17
CA LEU A 195 -3.30 -7.56 -4.54
C LEU A 195 -2.31 -8.10 -5.56
N VAL A 196 -1.73 -9.25 -5.30
CA VAL A 196 -0.70 -9.88 -6.14
C VAL A 196 -1.20 -11.25 -6.56
N ASN A 197 -1.47 -11.45 -7.83
CA ASN A 197 -1.89 -12.74 -8.36
C ASN A 197 -0.71 -13.48 -8.97
N ASN A 198 -0.12 -14.37 -8.18
CA ASN A 198 0.91 -15.32 -8.60
C ASN A 198 0.31 -16.71 -8.93
N SER A 199 -1.00 -16.76 -9.18
CA SER A 199 -1.68 -17.97 -9.66
C SER A 199 -1.70 -17.96 -11.19
N LYS A 200 -1.85 -19.15 -11.80
CA LYS A 200 -1.99 -19.27 -13.25
C LYS A 200 -3.40 -18.90 -13.76
N HIS A 201 -4.25 -18.43 -12.87
CA HIS A 201 -5.66 -18.19 -13.12
C HIS A 201 -5.97 -16.70 -13.02
N GLU A 202 -6.85 -16.23 -13.89
CA GLU A 202 -7.51 -14.95 -13.66
C GLU A 202 -8.39 -15.07 -12.41
N LEU A 203 -8.33 -14.05 -11.57
CA LEU A 203 -9.17 -13.90 -10.39
C LEU A 203 -10.03 -12.66 -10.55
N TYR A 204 -11.14 -12.63 -9.82
CA TYR A 204 -11.94 -11.43 -9.63
C TYR A 204 -12.02 -11.15 -8.14
N TYR A 205 -11.85 -9.91 -7.74
CA TYR A 205 -11.94 -9.48 -6.35
C TYR A 205 -13.01 -8.40 -6.18
N ARG A 206 -13.52 -8.29 -4.96
CA ARG A 206 -14.33 -7.15 -4.52
C ARG A 206 -14.25 -6.97 -3.02
N GLN A 207 -14.54 -5.76 -2.55
CA GLN A 207 -14.89 -5.56 -1.15
C GLN A 207 -16.20 -6.30 -0.85
N THR A 208 -16.26 -6.95 0.31
CA THR A 208 -17.43 -7.67 0.79
C THR A 208 -18.67 -6.77 0.78
N GLU A 209 -19.82 -7.33 0.42
CA GLU A 209 -21.10 -6.60 0.27
C GLU A 209 -21.13 -5.49 -0.81
N THR A 210 -20.10 -5.35 -1.65
CA THR A 210 -20.17 -4.52 -2.87
C THR A 210 -20.61 -5.34 -4.09
N ARG A 211 -21.12 -4.69 -5.13
CA ARG A 211 -21.68 -5.39 -6.31
C ARG A 211 -20.64 -5.62 -7.41
N THR A 212 -19.67 -4.74 -7.52
CA THR A 212 -18.73 -4.71 -8.65
C THR A 212 -17.51 -5.58 -8.33
N GLY A 213 -17.28 -6.59 -9.17
CA GLY A 213 -16.04 -7.35 -9.18
C GLY A 213 -15.04 -6.74 -10.15
N HIS A 214 -13.77 -6.77 -9.78
CA HIS A 214 -12.66 -6.27 -10.59
C HIS A 214 -11.76 -7.43 -11.02
N LEU A 215 -11.30 -7.43 -12.26
CA LEU A 215 -10.38 -8.44 -12.78
C LEU A 215 -8.99 -8.24 -12.16
N LEU A 216 -8.40 -9.34 -11.73
CA LEU A 216 -7.01 -9.46 -11.33
C LEU A 216 -6.37 -10.55 -12.22
N PRO A 217 -5.75 -10.16 -13.34
CA PRO A 217 -5.11 -11.10 -14.26
C PRO A 217 -4.04 -11.97 -13.59
N ALA A 218 -3.73 -13.11 -14.20
CA ALA A 218 -2.60 -13.93 -13.78
C ALA A 218 -1.28 -13.16 -13.91
N ASP A 219 -0.33 -13.46 -13.02
CA ASP A 219 1.01 -12.85 -12.96
C ASP A 219 0.99 -11.31 -12.93
N SER A 220 -0.02 -10.72 -12.27
CA SER A 220 -0.21 -9.28 -12.19
C SER A 220 -0.41 -8.81 -10.75
N HIS A 221 -0.30 -7.50 -10.53
CA HIS A 221 -0.58 -6.89 -9.25
C HIS A 221 -1.29 -5.55 -9.41
N PHE A 222 -2.20 -5.25 -8.48
CA PHE A 222 -2.98 -4.02 -8.50
C PHE A 222 -3.10 -3.41 -7.10
N PRO A 223 -3.04 -2.06 -6.99
CA PRO A 223 -3.39 -1.39 -5.76
C PRO A 223 -4.88 -1.59 -5.43
N PHE A 224 -5.19 -1.74 -4.15
CA PHE A 224 -6.55 -1.85 -3.64
C PHE A 224 -6.88 -0.72 -2.67
N HIS A 225 -8.07 -0.14 -2.85
CA HIS A 225 -8.62 0.90 -2.00
C HIS A 225 -10.05 0.54 -1.62
N TRP A 226 -10.46 0.89 -0.40
CA TRP A 226 -11.81 0.62 0.09
C TRP A 226 -12.81 1.52 -0.63
N CYS A 227 -13.73 0.91 -1.37
CA CYS A 227 -14.75 1.62 -2.15
C CYS A 227 -15.87 2.18 -1.27
N ASP A 228 -16.13 1.55 -0.13
CA ASP A 228 -17.21 1.93 0.78
C ASP A 228 -16.81 1.62 2.23
N VAL A 229 -16.47 2.66 3.01
CA VAL A 229 -16.07 2.49 4.42
C VAL A 229 -17.21 2.08 5.35
N SER A 230 -18.47 2.17 4.90
CA SER A 230 -19.63 1.74 5.68
C SER A 230 -19.82 0.22 5.66
N LYS A 231 -19.12 -0.48 4.75
CA LYS A 231 -19.17 -1.93 4.59
C LYS A 231 -17.99 -2.62 5.27
N PRO A 232 -18.06 -3.94 5.48
CA PRO A 232 -16.95 -4.69 6.03
C PRO A 232 -15.64 -4.42 5.25
N LEU A 233 -14.56 -4.17 5.99
CA LEU A 233 -13.20 -3.99 5.44
C LEU A 233 -12.55 -5.35 5.19
N GLU A 234 -13.24 -6.16 4.42
CA GLU A 234 -12.85 -7.51 4.03
C GLU A 234 -13.04 -7.65 2.53
N ILE A 235 -12.27 -8.52 1.90
CA ILE A 235 -12.43 -8.83 0.48
C ILE A 235 -12.87 -10.28 0.30
N CYS A 236 -13.46 -10.55 -0.86
CA CYS A 236 -13.67 -11.91 -1.33
C CYS A 236 -13.23 -12.01 -2.79
N ILE A 237 -12.92 -13.23 -3.22
CA ILE A 237 -12.50 -13.51 -4.59
C ILE A 237 -13.40 -14.55 -5.26
N THR A 238 -13.36 -14.58 -6.59
CA THR A 238 -13.89 -15.67 -7.38
C THR A 238 -13.00 -15.88 -8.61
N ARG A 239 -13.12 -17.02 -9.28
CA ARG A 239 -12.32 -17.32 -10.47
C ARG A 239 -13.01 -16.88 -11.75
N ASN A 240 -14.27 -17.25 -11.93
CA ASN A 240 -15.07 -16.89 -13.09
C ASN A 240 -16.57 -17.09 -12.78
N LYS A 241 -17.43 -16.99 -13.81
CA LYS A 241 -18.88 -17.12 -13.68
C LYS A 241 -19.37 -18.50 -13.25
N ASP A 242 -18.55 -19.55 -13.31
CA ASP A 242 -18.90 -20.91 -12.88
C ASP A 242 -18.65 -21.13 -11.38
N TYR A 243 -17.95 -20.20 -10.73
CA TYR A 243 -17.67 -20.24 -9.31
C TYR A 243 -18.54 -19.23 -8.54
N LEU A 244 -18.79 -19.54 -7.27
CA LEU A 244 -19.32 -18.60 -6.29
C LEU A 244 -18.18 -17.69 -5.79
N TRP A 245 -18.55 -16.62 -5.09
CA TRP A 245 -17.58 -15.85 -4.31
C TRP A 245 -17.11 -16.69 -3.11
N SER A 246 -15.84 -16.57 -2.76
CA SER A 246 -15.29 -17.11 -1.51
C SER A 246 -15.98 -16.50 -0.30
N SER A 247 -15.72 -17.08 0.88
CA SER A 247 -15.88 -16.34 2.14
C SER A 247 -15.07 -15.04 2.11
N SER A 248 -15.52 -14.04 2.87
CA SER A 248 -14.74 -12.84 3.11
C SER A 248 -13.55 -13.12 4.03
N PHE A 249 -12.51 -12.30 3.91
CA PHE A 249 -11.34 -12.35 4.78
C PHE A 249 -10.71 -10.96 4.93
N SER A 250 -10.06 -10.75 6.08
CA SER A 250 -9.33 -9.52 6.34
C SER A 250 -7.98 -9.49 5.62
N ILE A 251 -7.57 -8.30 5.18
CA ILE A 251 -6.28 -8.05 4.52
C ILE A 251 -5.39 -7.08 5.30
N ASN A 252 -5.76 -6.76 6.54
CA ASN A 252 -5.03 -5.83 7.42
C ASN A 252 -4.19 -6.53 8.49
N GLN A 253 -4.04 -7.85 8.40
CA GLN A 253 -3.33 -8.68 9.36
C GLN A 253 -2.44 -9.68 8.62
N ILE A 254 -1.20 -9.82 9.09
CA ILE A 254 -0.26 -10.83 8.58
C ILE A 254 -0.88 -12.20 8.84
N SER A 255 -1.05 -12.98 7.78
CA SER A 255 -1.71 -14.28 7.84
C SER A 255 -1.38 -15.14 6.63
N GLU A 256 -1.54 -16.45 6.77
CA GLU A 256 -1.46 -17.40 5.68
C GLU A 256 -2.58 -18.42 5.84
N PHE A 257 -3.36 -18.63 4.78
CA PHE A 257 -4.46 -19.58 4.78
C PHE A 257 -4.82 -20.04 3.38
N ILE A 258 -5.53 -21.17 3.30
CA ILE A 258 -6.09 -21.66 2.04
C ILE A 258 -7.53 -21.21 1.97
N LEU A 259 -7.86 -20.51 0.89
CA LEU A 259 -9.19 -20.00 0.61
C LEU A 259 -9.92 -20.94 -0.34
N LYS A 260 -11.14 -21.31 0.02
CA LYS A 260 -12.05 -22.13 -0.78
C LYS A 260 -12.95 -21.25 -1.63
N VAL A 261 -12.95 -21.47 -2.94
CA VAL A 261 -13.84 -20.81 -3.91
C VAL A 261 -14.80 -21.87 -4.47
N PRO A 262 -16.05 -21.95 -4.00
CA PRO A 262 -16.96 -23.04 -4.38
C PRO A 262 -17.38 -22.98 -5.84
N HIS A 263 -17.57 -24.12 -6.49
CA HIS A 263 -18.20 -24.20 -7.81
C HIS A 263 -19.73 -24.09 -7.70
N LYS A 264 -20.40 -23.42 -8.65
CA LYS A 264 -21.86 -23.20 -8.63
C LYS A 264 -22.67 -24.48 -8.76
N THR A 265 -22.18 -25.39 -9.59
CA THR A 265 -22.80 -26.70 -9.82
C THR A 265 -21.83 -27.76 -9.32
N PRO A 266 -21.89 -28.15 -8.03
CA PRO A 266 -21.11 -29.29 -7.56
C PRO A 266 -21.44 -30.49 -8.45
N LYS A 267 -20.42 -31.19 -8.96
CA LYS A 267 -20.63 -32.36 -9.82
C LYS A 267 -21.42 -33.36 -8.97
N LYS A 268 -22.69 -33.58 -9.34
CA LYS A 268 -23.72 -34.33 -8.60
C LYS A 268 -23.12 -35.35 -7.62
N LYS A 269 -23.56 -35.31 -6.35
CA LYS A 269 -23.39 -36.35 -5.33
C LYS A 269 -23.89 -37.71 -5.86
N ILE A 270 -23.12 -38.37 -6.69
CA ILE A 270 -23.28 -39.80 -6.93
C ILE A 270 -22.82 -40.42 -5.60
N ARG A 271 -23.67 -41.23 -4.98
CA ARG A 271 -23.32 -42.07 -3.82
C ARG A 271 -21.98 -42.76 -4.10
N ARG A 272 -20.87 -42.19 -3.65
CA ARG A 272 -19.52 -42.68 -3.90
C ARG A 272 -18.78 -42.66 -2.58
N ASN A 273 -18.30 -43.85 -2.21
CA ASN A 273 -17.73 -44.17 -0.90
C ASN A 273 -16.25 -43.73 -0.75
N SER A 274 -15.78 -42.77 -1.54
CA SER A 274 -14.38 -42.32 -1.52
C SER A 274 -14.29 -40.85 -1.14
N ALA A 275 -13.77 -40.62 0.06
CA ALA A 275 -13.56 -39.31 0.67
C ALA A 275 -12.65 -38.37 -0.16
N THR A 276 -11.91 -38.92 -1.11
CA THR A 276 -10.98 -38.25 -2.02
C THR A 276 -11.65 -37.49 -3.18
N GLU A 277 -12.90 -37.78 -3.56
CA GLU A 277 -13.54 -37.16 -4.74
C GLU A 277 -14.41 -35.91 -4.43
N LEU A 278 -14.74 -35.66 -3.15
CA LEU A 278 -15.64 -34.56 -2.72
C LEU A 278 -15.01 -33.15 -2.78
N TRP A 279 -13.69 -33.06 -2.96
CA TRP A 279 -12.91 -31.79 -2.91
C TRP A 279 -12.77 -31.10 -4.25
N HIS A 280 -13.09 -31.79 -5.34
CA HIS A 280 -12.92 -31.29 -6.71
C HIS A 280 -14.00 -30.29 -7.15
N ASP A 281 -14.96 -29.96 -6.26
CA ASP A 281 -16.04 -29.01 -6.49
C ASP A 281 -15.71 -27.59 -5.96
N ALA A 282 -14.46 -27.32 -5.62
CA ALA A 282 -13.98 -25.99 -5.28
C ALA A 282 -12.61 -25.70 -5.92
N PHE A 283 -12.39 -24.43 -6.22
CA PHE A 283 -11.08 -23.92 -6.57
C PHE A 283 -10.39 -23.44 -5.28
N LEU A 284 -9.18 -23.93 -5.03
CA LEU A 284 -8.40 -23.60 -3.84
C LEU A 284 -7.29 -22.61 -4.18
N VAL A 285 -7.13 -21.60 -3.34
CA VAL A 285 -6.10 -20.55 -3.50
C VAL A 285 -5.38 -20.38 -2.18
N ASN A 286 -4.06 -20.47 -2.18
CA ASN A 286 -3.26 -20.06 -1.03
C ASN A 286 -3.21 -18.53 -1.00
N VAL A 287 -3.54 -17.96 0.15
CA VAL A 287 -3.52 -16.51 0.39
C VAL A 287 -2.48 -16.24 1.46
N GLU A 288 -1.50 -15.43 1.11
CA GLU A 288 -0.45 -14.97 2.02
C GLU A 288 -0.54 -13.45 2.14
N VAL A 289 -0.78 -12.95 3.36
CA VAL A 289 -0.81 -11.53 3.68
C VAL A 289 0.48 -11.15 4.41
N GLN A 290 1.30 -10.32 3.78
CA GLN A 290 2.59 -9.88 4.32
C GLN A 290 2.63 -8.35 4.44
N LEU A 291 3.35 -7.81 5.43
CA LEU A 291 3.57 -6.36 5.57
C LEU A 291 5.00 -5.99 5.15
N THR A 292 5.14 -5.15 4.13
CA THR A 292 6.43 -4.66 3.62
C THR A 292 6.39 -3.15 3.42
N GLU A 293 7.35 -2.41 4.00
CA GLU A 293 7.48 -0.93 3.87
C GLU A 293 6.17 -0.15 4.14
N GLY A 294 5.30 -0.64 5.03
CA GLY A 294 4.01 -0.03 5.33
C GLY A 294 2.86 -0.43 4.41
N SER A 295 3.08 -1.35 3.46
CA SER A 295 2.06 -1.90 2.57
C SER A 295 1.82 -3.39 2.84
N PHE A 296 0.55 -3.79 2.92
CA PHE A 296 0.13 -5.17 2.90
C PHE A 296 0.15 -5.70 1.46
N LEU A 297 0.90 -6.77 1.24
CA LEU A 297 0.88 -7.56 0.02
C LEU A 297 -0.04 -8.76 0.25
N ILE A 298 -1.10 -8.88 -0.54
CA ILE A 298 -2.05 -9.98 -0.50
C ILE A 298 -1.73 -10.86 -1.70
N VAL A 299 -0.97 -11.93 -1.46
CA VAL A 299 -0.43 -12.80 -2.51
C VAL A 299 -1.33 -14.02 -2.67
N PHE A 300 -1.92 -14.16 -3.85
CA PHE A 300 -2.70 -15.33 -4.27
C PHE A 300 -1.79 -16.29 -5.03
N LYS A 301 -1.71 -17.54 -4.61
CA LYS A 301 -0.93 -18.59 -5.27
C LYS A 301 -1.81 -19.80 -5.60
N ASP A 302 -1.43 -20.51 -6.66
CA ASP A 302 -2.00 -21.83 -6.93
C ASP A 302 -1.80 -22.74 -5.73
N GLU A 303 -2.87 -23.40 -5.27
CA GLU A 303 -2.74 -24.44 -4.27
C GLU A 303 -2.60 -25.81 -4.93
N HIS A 304 -1.58 -26.57 -4.51
CA HIS A 304 -1.22 -27.87 -5.08
C HIS A 304 -1.42 -29.04 -4.11
N LEU A 305 -2.25 -28.85 -3.08
CA LEU A 305 -2.53 -29.91 -2.13
C LEU A 305 -3.01 -31.18 -2.84
N GLN A 306 -2.26 -32.26 -2.64
CA GLN A 306 -2.72 -33.59 -3.01
C GLN A 306 -3.85 -34.05 -2.08
N GLU A 307 -3.83 -33.61 -0.82
CA GLU A 307 -4.89 -33.83 0.17
C GLU A 307 -5.09 -32.57 1.04
N PRO A 308 -6.32 -32.26 1.49
CA PRO A 308 -6.60 -31.11 2.37
C PRO A 308 -5.81 -31.14 3.69
N PRO A 309 -5.57 -29.98 4.32
CA PRO A 309 -4.72 -29.88 5.50
C PRO A 309 -5.30 -30.58 6.74
N TYR A 310 -6.61 -30.82 6.77
CA TYR A 310 -7.29 -31.48 7.88
C TYR A 310 -8.13 -32.67 7.39
N ARG A 311 -8.53 -33.53 8.33
CA ARG A 311 -9.49 -34.62 8.14
C ARG A 311 -10.36 -34.75 9.39
N ILE A 312 -11.66 -34.94 9.20
CA ILE A 312 -12.59 -35.31 10.27
C ILE A 312 -12.83 -36.82 10.16
N GLU A 313 -12.59 -37.51 11.27
CA GLU A 313 -12.77 -38.96 11.38
C GLU A 313 -13.80 -39.27 12.45
N ASN A 314 -14.83 -40.01 12.06
CA ASN A 314 -15.84 -40.52 12.98
C ASN A 314 -15.47 -41.94 13.37
N SER A 315 -14.76 -42.15 14.48
CA SER A 315 -14.44 -43.49 14.98
C SER A 315 -15.57 -44.10 15.83
N THR A 316 -16.79 -43.52 15.81
CA THR A 316 -17.92 -43.96 16.62
C THR A 316 -18.94 -44.76 15.80
N GLY A 317 -19.83 -45.48 16.50
CA GLY A 317 -20.97 -46.18 15.90
C GLY A 317 -22.19 -45.30 15.62
N GLN A 318 -22.09 -43.98 15.81
CA GLN A 318 -23.20 -43.03 15.64
C GLN A 318 -22.89 -42.02 14.53
N GLU A 319 -23.91 -41.40 13.96
CA GLU A 319 -23.73 -40.27 13.05
C GLU A 319 -23.25 -39.04 13.82
N ILE A 320 -22.23 -38.35 13.30
CA ILE A 320 -21.72 -37.10 13.88
C ILE A 320 -22.20 -35.93 13.03
N LEU A 321 -22.83 -34.96 13.69
CA LEU A 321 -23.14 -33.66 13.12
C LEU A 321 -21.98 -32.70 13.39
N TYR A 322 -21.42 -32.10 12.34
CA TYR A 322 -20.35 -31.11 12.47
C TYR A 322 -20.65 -29.87 11.62
N PHE A 323 -20.17 -28.72 12.08
CA PHE A 323 -20.30 -27.44 11.37
C PHE A 323 -19.19 -26.49 11.82
N GLN A 324 -18.86 -25.52 10.97
CA GLN A 324 -17.98 -24.43 11.38
C GLN A 324 -18.79 -23.43 12.20
N LYS A 325 -18.33 -23.12 13.42
CA LYS A 325 -19.05 -22.29 14.40
C LYS A 325 -19.53 -20.93 13.84
N CYS A 326 -18.81 -20.34 12.89
CA CYS A 326 -19.18 -19.05 12.28
C CYS A 326 -20.28 -19.14 11.21
N LEU A 327 -20.67 -20.34 10.79
CA LEU A 327 -21.65 -20.59 9.72
C LEU A 327 -22.99 -21.10 10.27
N ASN A 328 -23.48 -20.47 11.36
CA ASN A 328 -24.72 -20.79 12.08
C ASN A 328 -25.71 -21.66 11.27
N ASP A 329 -26.03 -22.84 11.81
CA ASP A 329 -27.06 -23.79 11.33
C ASP A 329 -26.76 -24.62 10.07
N ALA A 330 -25.61 -24.44 9.41
CA ALA A 330 -25.18 -25.31 8.30
C ALA A 330 -24.38 -26.53 8.80
N HIS A 331 -25.07 -27.62 9.16
CA HIS A 331 -24.44 -28.86 9.61
C HIS A 331 -24.28 -29.91 8.51
N GLU A 332 -23.14 -30.58 8.53
CA GLU A 332 -22.84 -31.76 7.74
C GLU A 332 -22.93 -33.01 8.61
N ILE A 333 -23.24 -34.15 7.99
CA ILE A 333 -23.38 -35.45 8.66
C ILE A 333 -22.21 -36.34 8.24
N LEU A 334 -21.48 -36.86 9.22
CA LEU A 334 -20.45 -37.88 9.01
C LEU A 334 -20.96 -39.22 9.51
N SER A 335 -21.09 -40.19 8.60
CA SER A 335 -21.53 -41.56 8.91
C SER A 335 -20.59 -42.26 9.91
N PRO A 336 -21.07 -43.26 10.66
CA PRO A 336 -20.24 -44.09 11.54
C PRO A 336 -19.01 -44.65 10.83
N TYR A 337 -17.85 -44.61 11.48
CA TYR A 337 -16.57 -45.14 10.96
C TYR A 337 -16.11 -44.51 9.63
N ALA A 338 -16.71 -43.40 9.22
CA ALA A 338 -16.34 -42.68 8.01
C ALA A 338 -15.29 -41.61 8.30
N GLN A 339 -14.59 -41.22 7.25
CA GLN A 339 -13.69 -40.08 7.26
C GLN A 339 -13.97 -39.19 6.06
N VAL A 340 -13.76 -37.91 6.26
CA VAL A 340 -13.86 -36.89 5.22
C VAL A 340 -12.68 -35.93 5.40
N PRO A 341 -11.96 -35.55 4.34
CA PRO A 341 -10.98 -34.48 4.48
C PRO A 341 -11.69 -33.20 4.97
N TYR A 342 -10.94 -32.17 5.31
CA TYR A 342 -11.53 -30.93 5.80
C TYR A 342 -10.67 -29.73 5.47
N LEU A 343 -11.34 -28.67 5.02
CA LEU A 343 -10.82 -27.33 4.90
C LEU A 343 -11.91 -26.39 5.40
N PHE A 344 -11.52 -25.37 6.16
CA PHE A 344 -12.46 -24.37 6.66
C PHE A 344 -13.12 -23.62 5.49
N ASP A 345 -14.43 -23.43 5.56
CA ASP A 345 -15.18 -22.66 4.56
C ASP A 345 -14.96 -21.16 4.74
N VAL A 346 -14.79 -20.71 5.99
CA VAL A 346 -14.29 -19.37 6.34
C VAL A 346 -12.89 -19.53 6.95
N PRO A 347 -11.84 -18.91 6.41
CA PRO A 347 -10.50 -19.07 6.96
C PRO A 347 -10.43 -18.55 8.41
N ASP A 348 -9.77 -19.31 9.29
CA ASP A 348 -9.46 -18.87 10.65
C ASP A 348 -8.24 -17.92 10.60
N VAL A 349 -8.51 -16.65 10.33
CA VAL A 349 -7.48 -15.59 10.29
C VAL A 349 -7.10 -15.12 11.71
N SER A 350 -7.78 -15.66 12.74
CA SER A 350 -7.56 -15.30 14.15
C SER A 350 -6.62 -16.27 14.87
N ARG A 351 -5.31 -16.11 14.66
CA ARG A 351 -4.29 -16.62 15.59
C ARG A 351 -3.17 -15.62 15.84
#